data_AF-A0A7S3VGZ3-F1
#
_entry.id   AF-A0A7S3VGZ3-F1
#
_cell.length_a   1.000
_cell.length_b   1.000
_cell.length_c   1.000
_cell.angle_alpha   90.00
_cell.angle_beta   90.00
_cell.angle_gamma   90.00
#
_symmetry.space_group_name_H-M   'P 1'
#
loop_
_entity.id
_entity.type
_entity.pdbx_description
1 polymer ?
#
loop_
_entity_poly.entity_id
_entity_poly.type
_entity_poly.pdbx_seq_one_letter_code
_entity_poly.pdbx_strand_id
1 'polypeptide(L)'
;ALQVVRALGACAVCTAGSPAKRALLRKLGVQVVATSRSTAFAEQLATACMRDSHGNAGIHAALNSLTSPGMVAATLAVLSAGARMVEISKRDIWLPARVQAERP
;
A
#
# COMPACT_ATOMS: atom_id res chain seq x y z
N ALA A 1 9.30 -8.76 -0.23
CA ALA A 1 7.86 -8.49 -0.41
C ALA A 1 7.39 -8.79 -1.84
N LEU A 2 7.84 -8.04 -2.85
CA LEU A 2 7.34 -8.16 -4.24
C LEU A 2 7.41 -9.60 -4.82
N GLN A 3 8.53 -10.30 -4.63
CA GLN A 3 8.68 -11.69 -5.08
C GLN A 3 7.68 -12.64 -4.39
N VAL A 4 7.42 -12.44 -3.09
CA VAL A 4 6.44 -13.23 -2.31
C VAL A 4 5.02 -12.97 -2.79
N VAL A 5 4.65 -11.70 -3.02
CA VAL A 5 3.34 -11.34 -3.58
C VAL A 5 3.10 -12.04 -4.92
N ARG A 6 4.12 -12.11 -5.77
CA ARG A 6 4.04 -12.85 -7.05
C ARG A 6 3.92 -14.36 -6.88
N ALA A 7 4.70 -14.93 -5.98
CA ALA A 7 4.62 -16.37 -5.70
C ALA A 7 3.23 -16.78 -5.20
N LEU A 8 2.51 -15.87 -4.53
CA LEU A 8 1.12 -16.05 -4.10
C LEU A 8 0.09 -15.77 -5.20
N GLY A 9 0.50 -15.44 -6.42
CA GLY A 9 -0.42 -15.09 -7.52
C GLY A 9 -1.17 -13.77 -7.32
N ALA A 10 -0.74 -12.94 -6.36
CA ALA A 10 -1.38 -11.67 -6.04
C ALA A 10 -0.81 -10.51 -6.88
N CYS A 11 -1.62 -9.48 -7.09
CA CYS A 11 -1.19 -8.25 -7.76
C CYS A 11 -0.50 -7.32 -6.75
N ALA A 12 0.64 -6.75 -7.15
CA ALA A 12 1.33 -5.73 -6.36
C ALA A 12 1.04 -4.34 -6.93
N VAL A 13 0.73 -3.41 -6.03
CA VAL A 13 0.92 -1.98 -6.24
C VAL A 13 2.01 -1.51 -5.29
N CYS A 14 2.86 -0.56 -5.70
CA CYS A 14 4.02 -0.16 -4.91
C CYS A 14 4.23 1.34 -4.88
N THR A 15 4.99 1.82 -3.90
CA THR A 15 5.51 3.18 -3.88
C THR A 15 7.04 3.19 -3.94
N ALA A 16 7.62 4.22 -4.55
CA ALA A 16 9.06 4.48 -4.42
C ALA A 16 9.40 5.96 -4.60
N GLY A 17 10.40 6.42 -3.84
CA GLY A 17 10.72 7.83 -3.75
C GLY A 17 11.38 8.45 -4.98
N SER A 18 12.23 7.70 -5.69
CA SER A 18 12.93 8.23 -6.88
C SER A 18 12.34 7.70 -8.20
N PRO A 19 12.43 8.49 -9.30
CA PRO A 19 12.00 8.04 -10.63
C PRO A 19 12.68 6.72 -11.06
N ALA A 20 13.98 6.58 -10.80
CA ALA A 20 14.75 5.38 -11.13
C ALA A 20 14.21 4.13 -10.41
N LYS A 21 13.91 4.22 -9.11
CA LYS A 21 13.31 3.10 -8.36
C LYS A 21 11.90 2.76 -8.87
N ARG A 22 11.11 3.76 -9.24
CA ARG A 22 9.78 3.53 -9.84
C ARG A 22 9.89 2.86 -11.22
N ALA A 23 10.85 3.24 -12.04
CA ALA A 23 11.12 2.59 -13.33
C ALA A 23 11.55 1.12 -13.13
N LEU A 24 12.39 0.85 -12.13
CA LEU A 24 12.77 -0.53 -11.77
C LEU A 24 11.55 -1.36 -11.36
N LEU A 25 10.66 -0.85 -10.51
CA LEU A 25 9.45 -1.58 -10.11
C LEU A 25 8.55 -1.92 -11.31
N ARG A 26 8.41 -0.99 -12.26
CA ARG A 26 7.67 -1.25 -13.52
C ARG A 26 8.33 -2.32 -14.36
N LYS A 27 9.66 -2.26 -14.55
CA LYS A 27 10.43 -3.31 -15.25
C LYS A 27 10.28 -4.67 -14.59
N LEU A 28 10.19 -4.69 -13.25
CA LEU A 28 9.96 -5.93 -12.55
C LEU A 28 8.56 -6.47 -12.82
N GLY A 29 7.57 -5.67 -13.23
CA GLY A 29 6.19 -6.11 -13.51
C GLY A 29 5.15 -5.53 -12.54
N VAL A 30 5.47 -4.48 -11.79
CA VAL A 30 4.48 -3.75 -11.00
C VAL A 30 3.73 -2.78 -11.90
N GLN A 31 2.43 -2.98 -12.09
CA GLN A 31 1.62 -2.17 -13.01
C GLN A 31 1.39 -0.74 -12.48
N VAL A 32 1.13 -0.62 -11.17
CA VAL A 32 0.85 0.67 -10.52
C VAL A 32 1.98 1.02 -9.56
N VAL A 33 2.68 2.12 -9.85
CA VAL A 33 3.78 2.60 -9.02
C VAL A 33 3.63 4.10 -8.72
N ALA A 34 3.40 4.42 -7.45
CA ALA A 34 3.24 5.78 -6.95
C ALA A 34 4.51 6.32 -6.24
N THR A 35 4.51 7.60 -5.87
CA THR A 35 5.60 8.20 -5.08
C THR A 35 5.48 7.86 -3.60
N SER A 36 6.59 7.56 -2.93
CA SER A 36 6.62 7.32 -1.47
C SER A 36 6.95 8.59 -0.66
N ARG A 37 6.96 9.75 -1.30
CA ARG A 37 7.37 11.04 -0.70
C ARG A 37 6.20 11.98 -0.40
N SER A 38 4.98 11.55 -0.71
CA SER A 38 3.75 12.30 -0.48
C SER A 38 2.60 11.33 -0.23
N THR A 39 1.64 11.71 0.60
CA THR A 39 0.41 10.95 0.87
C THR A 39 -0.50 10.83 -0.36
N ALA A 40 -0.23 11.58 -1.44
CA ALA A 40 -0.92 11.49 -2.72
C ALA A 40 -0.88 10.07 -3.34
N PHE A 41 -0.01 9.17 -2.87
CA PHE A 41 -0.08 7.77 -3.28
C PHE A 41 -1.44 7.14 -2.95
N ALA A 42 -2.11 7.54 -1.87
CA ALA A 42 -3.34 6.89 -1.44
C ALA A 42 -4.43 7.01 -2.51
N GLU A 43 -4.62 8.23 -3.03
CA GLU A 43 -5.58 8.50 -4.11
C GLU A 43 -5.17 7.83 -5.43
N GLN A 44 -3.87 7.90 -5.78
CA GLN A 44 -3.34 7.26 -7.00
C GLN A 44 -3.54 5.74 -6.97
N LEU A 45 -3.28 5.11 -5.82
CA LEU A 45 -3.44 3.68 -5.65
C LEU A 45 -4.92 3.29 -5.59
N ALA A 46 -5.77 4.05 -4.89
CA ALA A 46 -7.21 3.80 -4.84
C ALA A 46 -7.85 3.79 -6.23
N THR A 47 -7.51 4.77 -7.07
CA THR A 47 -8.04 4.90 -8.44
C THR A 47 -7.54 3.78 -9.36
N ALA A 48 -6.32 3.29 -9.13
CA ALA A 48 -5.68 2.31 -10.01
C ALA A 48 -5.98 0.85 -9.63
N CYS A 49 -6.59 0.58 -8.48
CA CYS A 49 -6.93 -0.78 -8.07
C CYS A 49 -8.04 -1.37 -8.94
N MET A 50 -7.71 -2.43 -9.67
CA MET A 50 -8.67 -3.19 -10.47
C MET A 50 -9.50 -4.13 -9.58
N ARG A 51 -10.68 -4.52 -10.07
CA ARG A 51 -11.47 -5.60 -9.46
C ARG A 51 -10.74 -6.94 -9.62
N ASP A 52 -10.72 -7.74 -8.56
CA ASP A 52 -10.27 -9.12 -8.62
C ASP A 52 -11.28 -10.01 -9.38
N SER A 53 -10.93 -11.28 -9.54
CA SER A 53 -11.78 -12.29 -10.19
C SER A 53 -13.11 -12.57 -9.49
N HIS A 54 -13.29 -12.06 -8.26
CA HIS A 54 -14.50 -12.18 -7.46
C HIS A 54 -15.30 -10.86 -7.45
N GLY A 55 -14.88 -9.85 -8.22
CA GLY A 55 -15.53 -8.56 -8.31
C GLY A 55 -15.16 -7.60 -7.17
N ASN A 56 -14.30 -7.99 -6.23
CA ASN A 56 -13.84 -7.14 -5.13
C ASN A 56 -12.78 -6.17 -5.64
N ALA A 57 -12.93 -4.89 -5.33
CA ALA A 57 -11.93 -3.88 -5.66
C ALA A 57 -11.11 -3.49 -4.43
N GLY A 58 -9.86 -3.07 -4.67
CA GLY A 58 -9.04 -2.36 -3.70
C GLY A 58 -7.89 -3.17 -3.12
N ILE A 59 -7.28 -2.62 -2.07
CA ILE A 59 -6.07 -3.17 -1.44
C ILE A 59 -6.46 -4.02 -0.23
N HIS A 60 -6.28 -5.34 -0.36
CA HIS A 60 -6.61 -6.32 0.68
C HIS A 60 -5.52 -6.50 1.73
N ALA A 61 -4.28 -6.10 1.40
CA ALA A 61 -3.19 -6.09 2.36
C ALA A 61 -2.16 -5.00 2.04
N ALA A 62 -1.60 -4.38 3.08
CA ALA A 62 -0.49 -3.45 2.95
C ALA A 62 0.69 -3.87 3.84
N LEU A 63 1.90 -3.76 3.31
CA LEU A 63 3.14 -3.82 4.07
C LEU A 63 3.69 -2.40 4.22
N ASN A 64 3.42 -1.76 5.35
CA ASN A 64 3.84 -0.38 5.59
C ASN A 64 5.27 -0.32 6.11
N SER A 65 6.04 0.61 5.55
CA SER A 65 7.33 1.07 6.08
C SER A 65 7.48 2.59 6.00
N LEU A 66 6.41 3.29 5.57
CA LEU A 66 6.42 4.73 5.41
C LEU A 66 6.22 5.36 6.78
N THR A 67 7.19 6.18 7.15
CA THR A 67 7.17 7.06 8.32
C THR A 67 6.92 8.49 7.86
N SER A 68 6.70 9.41 8.79
CA SER A 68 6.33 10.83 8.59
C SER A 68 4.82 11.09 8.70
N PRO A 69 4.43 12.34 9.05
CA PRO A 69 3.04 12.70 9.29
C PRO A 69 2.12 12.30 8.14
N GLY A 70 0.98 11.68 8.50
CA GLY A 70 -0.06 11.27 7.55
C GLY A 70 0.24 10.00 6.76
N MET A 71 1.46 9.45 6.76
CA MET A 71 1.78 8.28 5.93
C MET A 71 1.06 7.01 6.36
N VAL A 72 0.99 6.75 7.68
CA VAL A 72 0.25 5.60 8.23
C VAL A 72 -1.24 5.75 7.95
N ALA A 73 -1.81 6.93 8.21
CA ALA A 73 -3.21 7.24 7.92
C ALA A 73 -3.55 7.06 6.43
N ALA A 74 -2.72 7.59 5.54
CA ALA A 74 -2.90 7.44 4.09
C ALA A 74 -2.81 5.98 3.63
N THR A 75 -1.92 5.19 4.23
CA THR A 75 -1.82 3.74 3.97
C THR A 75 -3.05 3.00 4.46
N LEU A 76 -3.57 3.34 5.65
CA LEU A 76 -4.81 2.78 6.17
C LEU A 76 -6.02 3.17 5.30
N ALA A 77 -6.09 4.42 4.81
CA ALA A 77 -7.23 4.92 4.04
C ALA A 77 -7.47 4.17 2.72
N VAL A 78 -6.40 3.67 2.08
CA VAL A 78 -6.50 2.96 0.79
C VAL A 78 -6.89 1.47 0.95
N LEU A 79 -6.91 0.95 2.17
CA LEU A 79 -7.26 -0.45 2.43
C LEU A 79 -8.76 -0.71 2.31
N SER A 80 -9.12 -1.84 1.71
CA SER A 80 -10.50 -2.34 1.63
C SER A 80 -11.03 -2.78 3.01
N ALA A 81 -12.34 -2.97 3.13
CA ALA A 81 -12.93 -3.57 4.33
C ALA A 81 -12.37 -4.98 4.57
N GLY A 82 -12.06 -5.31 5.83
CA GLY A 82 -11.44 -6.60 6.20
C GLY A 82 -9.98 -6.78 5.80
N ALA A 83 -9.37 -5.77 5.18
CA ALA A 83 -7.96 -5.80 4.79
C ALA A 83 -7.01 -5.78 6.00
N ARG A 84 -5.78 -6.24 5.79
CA ARG A 84 -4.75 -6.31 6.84
C ARG A 84 -3.57 -5.40 6.54
N MET A 85 -3.11 -4.66 7.54
CA MET A 85 -1.85 -3.91 7.46
C MET A 85 -0.78 -4.59 8.31
N VAL A 86 0.40 -4.79 7.73
CA VAL A 86 1.61 -5.24 8.43
C VAL A 86 2.55 -4.05 8.53
N GLU A 87 2.79 -3.59 9.75
CA GLU A 87 3.72 -2.50 10.03
C GLU A 87 5.13 -3.07 10.28
N ILE A 88 6.12 -2.64 9.49
CA ILE A 88 7.52 -3.04 9.67
C ILE A 88 8.44 -1.87 10.03
N SER A 89 7.93 -0.63 10.06
CA SER A 89 8.71 0.51 10.52
C SER A 89 9.02 0.42 12.02
N LYS A 90 9.97 1.25 12.46
CA LYS A 90 10.38 1.38 13.88
C LYS A 90 9.99 2.73 14.48
N ARG A 91 9.32 3.58 13.72
CA ARG A 91 8.92 4.95 14.08
C ARG A 91 7.50 5.17 13.62
N ASP A 92 6.79 6.09 14.27
CA ASP A 92 5.41 6.46 13.93
C ASP A 92 4.44 5.27 13.92
N ILE A 93 4.74 4.21 14.70
CA ILE A 93 3.90 3.02 14.82
C ILE A 93 2.62 3.38 15.57
N TRP A 94 1.47 3.09 14.97
CA TRP A 94 0.18 3.30 15.63
C TRP A 94 -0.16 2.15 16.57
N LEU A 95 -0.63 2.49 17.76
CA LEU A 95 -1.20 1.52 18.69
C LEU A 95 -2.51 0.95 18.13
N PRO A 96 -2.87 -0.30 18.48
CA PRO A 96 -4.12 -0.91 18.02
C PRO A 96 -5.36 -0.05 18.27
N ALA A 97 -5.45 0.61 19.43
CA ALA A 97 -6.57 1.49 19.76
C ALA A 97 -6.71 2.68 18.80
N ARG A 98 -5.58 3.23 18.30
CA ARG A 98 -5.61 4.32 17.31
C ARG A 98 -6.08 3.81 15.95
N VAL A 99 -5.66 2.62 15.55
CA VAL A 99 -6.12 1.98 14.30
C VAL A 99 -7.62 1.71 14.36
N GLN A 100 -8.11 1.17 15.48
CA GLN A 100 -9.54 0.89 15.70
C GLN A 100 -10.40 2.17 15.65
N ALA A 101 -9.90 3.29 16.20
CA ALA A 101 -10.60 4.57 16.13
C ALA A 101 -10.70 5.13 14.70
N GLU A 102 -9.70 4.84 13.85
CA GLU A 102 -9.68 5.28 12.46
C GLU A 102 -10.47 4.33 11.53
N ARG A 103 -10.50 3.04 11.86
CA ARG A 103 -11.17 1.98 11.10
C ARG A 103 -11.93 1.06 12.06
N PRO A 104 -13.17 1.40 12.43
CA PRO A 104 -13.96 0.63 13.39
C PRO A 104 -14.40 -0.73 12.87
#